data_AF-A0A0W0SAR7-F1
#
_entry.id   AF-A0A0W0SAR7-F1
#
_cell.length_a   1.000
_cell.length_b   1.000
_cell.length_c   1.000
_cell.angle_alpha   90.00
_cell.angle_beta   90.00
_cell.angle_gamma   90.00
#
_symmetry.space_group_name_H-M   'P 1'
#
loop_
_entity.id
_entity.type
_entity.pdbx_description
1 polymer ?
#
loop_
_entity_poly.entity_id
_entity_poly.type
_entity_poly.pdbx_seq_one_letter_code
_entity_poly.pdbx_strand_id
1 'polypeptide(L)'
;MSFDGKYSPEINSNGITVTIAVKKLTQDPNYRSADFFDKCMVKPDFKVEQEKITIQAPKNPPPKVKVEDLNIPEPLLKDMSAEEIANIANQLIGFAYDPLKVVDHLKDLDGELGKLMQESQVFPSQATYSPPYLIAGRGNFIPGAPDAYQPLKKARILDSLLLKHENSRDVNKNGYVVKFIGFVSSMIADRVISSGQLFTENKQIDRVLLHGSYSHRLLLEAFAHAIEKGVIDLNLKTGKKLNFVQLLEVLVSVKTKYGQSLWEMTLDSVEDSMHASNDPLDSKQFSFSCRSPFVLNSLLLCFGKELGLPHLQTYLLDSHYKAAYEMVLRSKEKIASMNKTHYSRVNIPNEMIYERCMEHFSTKAESYGEVGGNSPFTLDELAMLSDNSYIGSMWGPGVRIKVTSPQKPGFYSNWMEFFQSKSKTPEPVSSQSKKHERTAPDESEEDDEKHQEKHSKKQQ
;
A
#
# COMPACT_ATOMS: atom_id res chain seq x y z
N MET A 1 2.40 31.13 -15.94
CA MET A 1 1.01 30.98 -16.46
C MET A 1 0.19 30.38 -15.33
N SER A 2 -0.82 31.11 -14.84
CA SER A 2 -1.62 30.71 -13.68
C SER A 2 -2.66 29.67 -14.08
N PHE A 3 -2.66 28.51 -13.40
CA PHE A 3 -3.67 27.47 -13.54
C PHE A 3 -4.75 27.67 -12.48
N ASP A 4 -5.78 28.45 -12.82
CA ASP A 4 -7.07 28.44 -12.11
C ASP A 4 -8.11 27.82 -13.04
N GLY A 5 -8.20 26.48 -12.99
CA GLY A 5 -9.24 25.71 -13.67
C GLY A 5 -10.04 24.93 -12.64
N LYS A 6 -11.20 25.47 -12.26
CA LYS A 6 -12.18 24.82 -11.38
C LYS A 6 -12.58 23.45 -11.95
N TYR A 7 -12.17 22.39 -11.29
CA TYR A 7 -12.70 21.04 -11.48
C TYR A 7 -14.14 20.97 -10.98
N SER A 8 -15.03 20.39 -11.77
CA SER A 8 -16.36 19.97 -11.33
C SER A 8 -16.63 18.60 -11.97
N PRO A 9 -16.81 17.52 -11.20
CA PRO A 9 -17.16 16.22 -11.76
C PRO A 9 -18.56 16.30 -12.38
N GLU A 10 -18.69 15.92 -13.65
CA GLU A 10 -20.00 15.67 -14.27
C GLU A 10 -20.53 14.32 -13.75
N ILE A 11 -21.53 14.37 -12.86
CA ILE A 11 -22.24 13.18 -12.39
C ILE A 11 -23.29 12.82 -13.45
N ASN A 12 -22.96 11.89 -14.35
CA ASN A 12 -23.97 11.16 -15.12
C ASN A 12 -24.42 9.96 -14.29
N SER A 13 -25.71 9.61 -14.34
CA SER A 13 -26.40 8.74 -13.38
C SER A 13 -25.81 7.33 -13.12
N ASN A 14 -24.76 6.90 -13.84
CA ASN A 14 -24.20 5.56 -13.78
C ASN A 14 -22.66 5.53 -13.52
N GLY A 15 -22.00 6.66 -13.29
CA GLY A 15 -20.54 6.69 -13.13
C GLY A 15 -19.96 8.05 -12.70
N ILE A 16 -18.72 8.05 -12.23
CA ILE A 16 -17.95 9.26 -11.93
C ILE A 16 -16.84 9.41 -12.96
N THR A 17 -16.77 10.55 -13.62
CA THR A 17 -15.73 10.81 -14.62
C THR A 17 -14.76 11.89 -14.16
N VAL A 18 -13.47 11.59 -14.30
CA VAL A 18 -12.34 12.45 -13.92
C VAL A 18 -11.44 12.62 -15.14
N THR A 19 -10.99 13.85 -15.38
CA THR A 19 -9.89 14.10 -16.32
C THR A 19 -8.60 14.24 -15.53
N ILE A 20 -7.54 13.55 -15.90
CA ILE A 20 -6.25 13.64 -15.20
C ILE A 20 -5.09 13.30 -16.14
N ALA A 21 -3.91 13.83 -15.85
CA ALA A 21 -2.69 13.45 -16.54
C ALA A 21 -2.34 11.99 -16.22
N VAL A 22 -2.17 11.17 -17.24
CA VAL A 22 -1.73 9.77 -17.14
C VAL A 22 -0.40 9.63 -17.87
N LYS A 23 0.60 9.10 -17.18
CA LYS A 23 1.86 8.65 -17.77
C LYS A 23 1.72 7.19 -18.19
N LYS A 24 1.77 6.96 -19.49
CA LYS A 24 1.87 5.62 -20.10
C LYS A 24 3.34 5.34 -20.34
N LEU A 25 3.88 4.41 -19.56
CA LEU A 25 5.29 4.05 -19.65
C LEU A 25 5.52 3.18 -20.88
N THR A 26 6.54 3.52 -21.67
CA THR A 26 6.95 2.69 -22.81
C THR A 26 7.69 1.46 -22.26
N GLN A 27 7.19 0.25 -22.53
CA GLN A 27 7.88 -0.96 -22.12
C GLN A 27 9.25 -1.04 -22.80
N ASP A 28 10.32 -1.21 -22.03
CA ASP A 28 11.61 -1.65 -22.54
C ASP A 28 11.66 -3.20 -22.51
N PRO A 29 11.49 -3.89 -23.65
CA PRO A 29 11.43 -5.35 -23.69
C PRO A 29 12.74 -6.03 -23.27
N ASN A 30 13.84 -5.27 -23.16
CA ASN A 30 15.14 -5.78 -22.74
C ASN A 30 15.45 -5.53 -21.26
N TYR A 31 14.53 -4.91 -20.53
CA TYR A 31 14.76 -4.54 -19.14
C TYR A 31 14.83 -5.78 -18.23
N ARG A 32 15.95 -5.95 -17.52
CA ARG A 32 16.14 -7.00 -16.50
C ARG A 32 16.19 -6.39 -15.12
N SER A 33 15.69 -7.10 -14.11
CA SER A 33 15.72 -6.62 -12.71
C SER A 33 17.14 -6.35 -12.19
N ALA A 34 18.17 -6.96 -12.78
CA ALA A 34 19.57 -6.70 -12.45
C ALA A 34 20.04 -5.30 -12.90
N ASP A 35 19.37 -4.72 -13.89
CA ASP A 35 19.73 -3.43 -14.50
C ASP A 35 18.98 -2.25 -13.85
N PHE A 36 18.14 -2.51 -12.83
CA PHE A 36 17.27 -1.51 -12.19
C PHE A 36 18.06 -0.26 -11.75
N PHE A 37 19.19 -0.46 -11.06
CA PHE A 37 19.97 0.65 -10.49
C PHE A 37 20.70 1.45 -11.57
N ASP A 38 21.12 0.81 -12.66
CA ASP A 38 21.72 1.50 -13.79
C ASP A 38 20.67 2.31 -14.57
N LYS A 39 19.46 1.75 -14.72
CA LYS A 39 18.32 2.42 -15.37
C LYS A 39 17.76 3.60 -14.56
N CYS A 40 17.99 3.64 -13.24
CA CYS A 40 17.70 4.82 -12.42
C CYS A 40 18.52 6.06 -12.82
N MET A 41 19.59 5.89 -13.60
CA MET A 41 20.39 7.01 -14.14
C MET A 41 19.85 7.54 -15.47
N VAL A 42 18.84 6.90 -16.05
CA VAL A 42 18.22 7.26 -17.33
C VAL A 42 16.79 7.75 -17.09
N LYS A 43 16.37 8.84 -17.72
CA LYS A 43 14.98 9.32 -17.65
C LYS A 43 14.01 8.24 -18.15
N PRO A 44 12.89 7.97 -17.45
CA PRO A 44 11.86 7.07 -17.96
C PRO A 44 11.30 7.61 -19.27
N ASP A 45 11.05 6.71 -20.21
CA ASP A 45 10.34 7.04 -21.44
C ASP A 45 8.84 6.86 -21.19
N PHE A 46 8.10 7.96 -21.22
CA PHE A 46 6.66 7.93 -21.04
C PHE A 46 5.98 8.92 -21.96
N LYS A 47 4.77 8.55 -22.36
CA LYS A 47 3.83 9.47 -22.99
C LYS A 47 2.89 10.00 -21.92
N VAL A 48 2.84 11.32 -21.77
CA VAL A 48 1.83 11.98 -20.94
C VAL A 48 0.59 12.25 -21.78
N GLU A 49 -0.55 11.76 -21.34
CA GLU A 49 -1.84 12.03 -21.98
C GLU A 49 -2.82 12.57 -20.94
N GLN A 50 -3.69 13.50 -21.34
CA GLN A 50 -4.88 13.82 -20.54
C GLN A 50 -5.94 12.78 -20.85
N GLU A 51 -6.31 11.98 -19.86
CA GLU A 51 -7.30 10.92 -20.04
C GLU A 51 -8.58 11.23 -19.27
N LYS A 52 -9.72 10.94 -19.90
CA LYS A 52 -11.05 10.97 -19.28
C LYS A 52 -11.34 9.58 -18.73
N ILE A 53 -11.14 9.39 -17.44
CA ILE A 53 -11.31 8.12 -16.72
C ILE A 53 -12.72 8.08 -16.14
N THR A 54 -13.51 7.05 -16.46
CA THR A 54 -14.87 6.88 -15.92
C THR A 54 -14.93 5.67 -15.01
N ILE A 55 -15.14 5.93 -13.72
CA ILE A 55 -15.31 4.92 -12.68
C ILE A 55 -16.79 4.54 -12.64
N GLN A 56 -17.07 3.29 -12.95
CA GLN A 56 -18.41 2.74 -13.01
C GLN A 56 -18.36 1.22 -12.83
N ALA A 57 -19.51 0.62 -12.52
CA ALA A 57 -19.65 -0.83 -12.55
C ALA A 57 -19.20 -1.40 -13.91
N PRO A 58 -18.48 -2.53 -13.94
CA PRO A 58 -18.12 -3.16 -15.19
C PRO A 58 -19.37 -3.51 -16.01
N LYS A 59 -19.25 -3.45 -17.34
CA LYS A 59 -20.38 -3.67 -18.26
C LYS A 59 -20.85 -5.12 -18.32
N ASN A 60 -19.94 -6.06 -18.04
CA ASN A 60 -20.24 -7.48 -18.02
C ASN A 60 -20.95 -7.84 -16.70
N PRO A 61 -21.80 -8.87 -16.69
CA PRO A 61 -22.39 -9.32 -15.43
C PRO A 61 -21.29 -9.84 -14.47
N PRO A 62 -21.49 -9.71 -13.14
CA PRO A 62 -20.59 -10.31 -12.17
C PRO A 62 -20.55 -11.84 -12.37
N PRO A 63 -19.41 -12.49 -12.08
CA PRO A 63 -19.34 -13.94 -12.08
C PRO A 63 -20.33 -14.52 -11.07
N LYS A 64 -20.76 -15.76 -11.31
CA LYS A 64 -21.73 -16.44 -10.44
C LYS A 64 -21.15 -17.74 -9.91
N VAL A 65 -21.34 -17.95 -8.61
CA VAL A 65 -21.12 -19.22 -7.93
C VAL A 65 -22.37 -20.07 -8.09
N LYS A 66 -22.21 -21.30 -8.59
CA LYS A 66 -23.28 -22.29 -8.67
C LYS A 66 -23.07 -23.40 -7.64
N VAL A 67 -24.15 -23.98 -7.16
CA VAL A 67 -24.12 -25.02 -6.12
C VAL A 67 -23.30 -26.23 -6.58
N GLU A 68 -23.48 -26.63 -7.84
CA GLU A 68 -22.76 -27.75 -8.44
C GLU A 68 -21.25 -27.54 -8.56
N ASP A 69 -20.76 -26.30 -8.43
CA ASP A 69 -19.34 -25.98 -8.52
C ASP A 69 -18.65 -25.96 -7.16
N LEU A 70 -19.40 -26.11 -6.06
CA LEU A 70 -18.90 -25.99 -4.70
C LEU A 70 -18.49 -27.33 -4.08
N ASN A 71 -17.37 -27.30 -3.35
CA ASN A 71 -16.96 -28.27 -2.37
C ASN A 71 -17.18 -27.67 -0.97
N ILE A 72 -18.21 -28.15 -0.27
CA ILE A 72 -18.67 -27.60 1.01
C ILE A 72 -18.33 -28.61 2.12
N PRO A 73 -17.57 -28.20 3.16
CA PRO A 73 -17.34 -29.03 4.33
C PRO A 73 -18.65 -29.51 4.98
N GLU A 74 -18.74 -30.81 5.29
CA GLU A 74 -19.91 -31.41 5.96
C GLU A 74 -20.36 -30.68 7.23
N PRO A 75 -19.47 -30.16 8.09
CA PRO A 75 -19.91 -29.41 9.27
C PRO A 75 -20.75 -28.18 8.93
N LEU A 76 -20.45 -27.46 7.84
CA LEU A 76 -21.22 -26.29 7.42
C LEU A 76 -22.60 -26.68 6.90
N LEU A 77 -22.73 -27.85 6.27
CA LEU A 77 -24.00 -28.38 5.76
C LEU A 77 -24.98 -28.80 6.87
N LYS A 78 -24.54 -28.85 8.13
CA LYS A 78 -25.43 -29.10 9.27
C LYS A 78 -26.32 -27.90 9.60
N ASP A 79 -25.81 -26.69 9.35
CA ASP A 79 -26.47 -25.44 9.72
C ASP A 79 -26.93 -24.61 8.52
N MET A 80 -26.38 -24.87 7.32
CA MET A 80 -26.66 -24.10 6.09
C MET A 80 -26.82 -25.02 4.87
N SER A 81 -27.71 -24.65 3.95
CA SER A 81 -27.85 -25.32 2.66
C SER A 81 -26.84 -24.80 1.64
N ALA A 82 -26.51 -25.61 0.63
CA ALA A 82 -25.59 -25.21 -0.43
C ALA A 82 -26.13 -24.01 -1.24
N GLU A 83 -27.45 -23.92 -1.43
CA GLU A 83 -28.12 -22.79 -2.07
C GLU A 83 -27.97 -21.50 -1.25
N GLU A 84 -28.02 -21.58 0.08
CA GLU A 84 -27.83 -20.41 0.95
C GLU A 84 -26.39 -19.89 0.85
N ILE A 85 -25.42 -20.79 0.89
CA ILE A 85 -24.00 -20.45 0.72
C ILE A 85 -23.75 -19.79 -0.65
N ALA A 86 -24.25 -20.40 -1.73
CA ALA A 86 -24.12 -19.84 -3.07
C ALA A 86 -24.83 -18.48 -3.19
N ASN A 87 -26.00 -18.30 -2.57
CA ASN A 87 -26.71 -17.03 -2.57
C ASN A 87 -25.95 -15.93 -1.83
N ILE A 88 -25.43 -16.21 -0.64
CA ILE A 88 -24.59 -15.27 0.12
C ILE A 88 -23.35 -14.87 -0.68
N ALA A 89 -22.65 -15.85 -1.26
CA ALA A 89 -21.48 -15.60 -2.11
C ALA A 89 -21.82 -14.69 -3.30
N ASN A 90 -22.92 -14.98 -4.01
CA ASN A 90 -23.34 -14.18 -5.16
C ASN A 90 -23.77 -12.76 -4.78
N GLN A 91 -24.38 -12.55 -3.61
CA GLN A 91 -24.67 -11.21 -3.09
C GLN A 91 -23.37 -10.42 -2.84
N LEU A 92 -22.37 -11.04 -2.21
CA LEU A 92 -21.07 -10.42 -1.93
C LEU A 92 -20.30 -10.10 -3.21
N ILE A 93 -20.25 -11.05 -4.16
CA ILE A 93 -19.63 -10.83 -5.48
C ILE A 93 -20.34 -9.67 -6.18
N GLY A 94 -21.67 -9.69 -6.28
CA GLY A 94 -22.44 -8.64 -6.94
C GLY A 94 -22.31 -7.26 -6.28
N PHE A 95 -22.09 -7.22 -4.96
CA PHE A 95 -21.79 -5.99 -4.22
C PHE A 95 -20.40 -5.45 -4.55
N ALA A 96 -19.36 -6.28 -4.38
CA ALA A 96 -17.96 -5.89 -4.58
C ALA A 96 -17.59 -5.65 -6.05
N TYR A 97 -18.38 -6.15 -6.99
CA TYR A 97 -18.21 -5.89 -8.41
C TYR A 97 -18.52 -4.44 -8.80
N ASP A 98 -19.34 -3.73 -8.01
CA ASP A 98 -19.71 -2.34 -8.25
C ASP A 98 -18.92 -1.39 -7.33
N PRO A 99 -17.96 -0.62 -7.86
CA PRO A 99 -17.16 0.28 -7.05
C PRO A 99 -18.00 1.36 -6.36
N LEU A 100 -19.10 1.81 -6.98
CA LEU A 100 -19.93 2.87 -6.42
C LEU A 100 -20.70 2.39 -5.19
N LYS A 101 -21.11 1.11 -5.15
CA LYS A 101 -21.70 0.52 -3.95
C LYS A 101 -20.70 0.39 -2.81
N VAL A 102 -19.50 -0.09 -3.11
CA VAL A 102 -18.44 -0.25 -2.11
C VAL A 102 -18.08 1.09 -1.48
N VAL A 103 -17.84 2.12 -2.29
CA VAL A 103 -17.48 3.45 -1.75
C VAL A 103 -18.60 4.11 -0.98
N ASP A 104 -19.87 3.92 -1.39
CA ASP A 104 -21.01 4.45 -0.65
C ASP A 104 -21.07 3.87 0.77
N HIS A 105 -20.76 2.59 0.92
CA HIS A 105 -20.72 1.91 2.21
C HIS A 105 -19.44 2.16 3.02
N LEU A 106 -18.48 2.92 2.48
CA LEU A 106 -17.29 3.38 3.21
C LEU A 106 -17.40 4.81 3.71
N LYS A 107 -18.46 5.56 3.36
CA LYS A 107 -18.61 6.99 3.71
C LYS A 107 -18.70 7.23 5.21
N ASP A 108 -19.38 6.37 5.96
CA ASP A 108 -19.49 6.52 7.42
C ASP A 108 -18.11 6.35 8.07
N LEU A 109 -17.33 5.33 7.65
CA LEU A 109 -15.95 5.13 8.08
C LEU A 109 -15.06 6.32 7.71
N ASP A 110 -15.17 6.86 6.50
CA ASP A 110 -14.43 8.04 6.06
C ASP A 110 -14.74 9.27 6.92
N GLY A 111 -16.02 9.49 7.24
CA GLY A 111 -16.45 10.57 8.12
C GLY A 111 -15.91 10.44 9.55
N GLU A 112 -15.93 9.23 10.12
CA GLU A 112 -15.32 8.95 11.43
C GLU A 112 -13.80 9.13 11.42
N LEU A 113 -13.13 8.64 10.39
CA LEU A 113 -11.70 8.85 10.19
C LEU A 113 -11.36 10.34 10.09
N GLY A 114 -12.14 11.12 9.35
CA GLY A 114 -11.97 12.56 9.20
C GLY A 114 -12.02 13.29 10.53
N LYS A 115 -13.01 12.96 11.38
CA LYS A 115 -13.11 13.50 12.75
C LYS A 115 -11.87 13.17 13.60
N LEU A 116 -11.45 11.90 13.61
CA LEU A 116 -10.28 11.47 14.38
C LEU A 116 -8.98 12.12 13.88
N MET A 117 -8.82 12.29 12.57
CA MET A 117 -7.69 12.98 11.97
C MET A 117 -7.67 14.47 12.35
N GLN A 118 -8.83 15.11 12.39
CA GLN A 118 -8.97 16.51 12.84
C GLN A 118 -8.61 16.67 14.32
N GLU A 119 -9.17 15.83 15.20
CA GLU A 119 -8.88 15.83 16.64
C GLU A 119 -7.40 15.56 16.94
N SER A 120 -6.77 14.69 16.15
CA SER A 120 -5.36 14.35 16.29
C SER A 120 -4.39 15.35 15.66
N GLN A 121 -4.91 16.46 15.09
CA GLN A 121 -4.12 17.44 14.32
C GLN A 121 -3.33 16.81 13.16
N VAL A 122 -3.84 15.72 12.58
CA VAL A 122 -3.32 15.06 11.38
C VAL A 122 -4.22 15.38 10.21
N PHE A 123 -4.62 16.64 10.07
CA PHE A 123 -5.52 17.10 9.02
C PHE A 123 -4.78 18.07 8.11
N PRO A 124 -4.25 17.61 6.97
CA PRO A 124 -3.67 18.54 6.02
C PRO A 124 -4.75 19.33 5.28
N SER A 125 -4.34 20.45 4.65
CA SER A 125 -5.18 21.11 3.64
C SER A 125 -5.49 20.11 2.52
N GLN A 126 -6.78 19.80 2.30
CA GLN A 126 -7.23 18.79 1.32
C GLN A 126 -6.79 19.07 -0.14
N ALA A 127 -6.36 20.30 -0.44
CA ALA A 127 -5.92 20.69 -1.78
C ALA A 127 -4.57 20.07 -2.22
N THR A 128 -3.73 19.62 -1.28
CA THR A 128 -2.34 19.18 -1.56
C THR A 128 -2.15 17.66 -1.64
N TYR A 129 -3.22 16.86 -1.51
CA TYR A 129 -3.11 15.41 -1.28
C TYR A 129 -3.71 14.54 -2.39
N SER A 130 -4.19 15.11 -3.50
CA SER A 130 -4.51 14.35 -4.70
C SER A 130 -3.23 14.14 -5.53
N PRO A 131 -3.03 12.96 -6.16
CA PRO A 131 -1.86 12.74 -6.99
C PRO A 131 -1.87 13.69 -8.20
N PRO A 132 -0.76 14.36 -8.52
CA PRO A 132 -0.71 15.34 -9.61
C PRO A 132 -0.87 14.71 -11.00
N TYR A 133 -0.51 13.43 -11.11
CA TYR A 133 -0.69 12.58 -12.29
C TYR A 133 -0.81 11.12 -11.83
N LEU A 134 -1.27 10.26 -12.73
CA LEU A 134 -1.33 8.81 -12.53
C LEU A 134 -0.32 8.11 -13.42
N ILE A 135 0.11 6.92 -13.01
CA ILE A 135 0.92 6.00 -13.81
C ILE A 135 0.01 4.81 -14.15
N ALA A 136 -0.08 4.48 -15.45
CA ALA A 136 -0.84 3.32 -15.89
C ALA A 136 -0.12 2.01 -15.53
N GLY A 137 -0.82 1.14 -14.81
CA GLY A 137 -0.40 -0.21 -14.42
C GLY A 137 -1.07 -1.31 -15.23
N ARG A 138 -0.85 -2.57 -14.84
CA ARG A 138 -1.51 -3.74 -15.44
C ARG A 138 -2.94 -3.88 -14.89
N GLY A 139 -3.90 -3.14 -15.42
CA GLY A 139 -5.31 -3.20 -14.98
C GLY A 139 -5.65 -2.29 -13.79
N ASN A 140 -4.72 -1.45 -13.35
CA ASN A 140 -4.91 -0.50 -12.25
C ASN A 140 -4.07 0.78 -12.45
N PHE A 141 -4.40 1.86 -11.72
CA PHE A 141 -3.59 3.07 -11.67
C PHE A 141 -2.72 3.11 -10.41
N ILE A 142 -1.55 3.73 -10.53
CA ILE A 142 -0.63 4.00 -9.43
C ILE A 142 -0.50 5.53 -9.30
N PRO A 143 -0.54 6.12 -8.08
CA PRO A 143 -0.38 7.55 -7.92
C PRO A 143 1.04 8.00 -8.32
N GLY A 144 1.14 9.13 -9.02
CA GLY A 144 2.40 9.78 -9.35
C GLY A 144 3.14 10.33 -8.13
N ALA A 145 4.42 10.66 -8.31
CA ALA A 145 5.22 11.24 -7.25
C ALA A 145 4.59 12.55 -6.75
N PRO A 146 4.64 12.83 -5.44
CA PRO A 146 4.16 14.09 -4.92
C PRO A 146 5.22 15.19 -5.07
N ASP A 147 4.81 16.41 -5.41
CA ASP A 147 5.71 17.56 -5.57
C ASP A 147 6.17 18.14 -4.20
N ALA A 148 5.22 18.49 -3.34
CA ALA A 148 5.44 19.22 -2.08
C ALA A 148 4.67 18.59 -0.91
N TYR A 149 4.98 17.34 -0.60
CA TYR A 149 4.25 16.56 0.40
C TYR A 149 4.94 16.52 1.76
N GLN A 150 4.18 16.83 2.81
CA GLN A 150 4.63 16.68 4.19
C GLN A 150 4.18 15.32 4.75
N PRO A 151 5.11 14.40 5.09
CA PRO A 151 4.73 13.08 5.60
C PRO A 151 4.05 13.14 6.97
N LEU A 152 3.01 12.33 7.18
CA LEU A 152 2.18 12.40 8.39
C LEU A 152 2.70 11.51 9.54
N LYS A 153 2.46 11.82 10.81
CA LYS A 153 2.59 10.86 11.92
C LYS A 153 1.17 10.43 12.26
N LYS A 154 0.74 9.29 11.71
CA LYS A 154 -0.68 8.87 11.72
C LYS A 154 -1.14 8.11 12.96
N ALA A 155 -0.22 7.81 13.88
CA ALA A 155 -0.52 7.13 15.15
C ALA A 155 -1.43 5.87 15.08
N ARG A 156 -1.49 5.17 13.94
CA ARG A 156 -2.37 4.02 13.70
C ARG A 156 -3.89 4.35 13.79
N ILE A 157 -4.31 5.59 13.55
CA ILE A 157 -5.72 6.01 13.69
C ILE A 157 -6.70 5.10 12.92
N LEU A 158 -6.47 4.86 11.62
CA LEU A 158 -7.35 3.99 10.81
C LEU A 158 -7.35 2.54 11.32
N ASP A 159 -6.18 2.04 11.76
CA ASP A 159 -6.05 0.68 12.28
C ASP A 159 -6.86 0.48 13.56
N SER A 160 -6.84 1.47 14.46
CA SER A 160 -7.62 1.49 15.70
C SER A 160 -9.11 1.65 15.44
N LEU A 161 -9.51 2.49 14.47
CA LEU A 161 -10.91 2.67 14.08
C LEU A 161 -11.48 1.36 13.52
N LEU A 162 -10.80 0.74 12.55
CA LEU A 162 -11.21 -0.55 11.99
C LEU A 162 -11.24 -1.64 13.08
N LEU A 163 -10.25 -1.69 13.98
CA LEU A 163 -10.22 -2.66 15.07
C LEU A 163 -11.41 -2.50 16.04
N LYS A 164 -11.84 -1.27 16.31
CA LYS A 164 -13.05 -1.00 17.11
C LYS A 164 -14.30 -1.57 16.43
N HIS A 165 -14.43 -1.36 15.12
CA HIS A 165 -15.57 -1.83 14.32
C HIS A 165 -15.58 -3.36 14.23
N GLU A 166 -14.43 -3.96 13.92
CA GLU A 166 -14.21 -5.40 13.90
C GLU A 166 -14.57 -6.06 15.25
N ASN A 167 -14.09 -5.50 16.37
CA ASN A 167 -14.38 -6.02 17.70
C ASN A 167 -15.88 -6.05 18.02
N SER A 168 -16.65 -5.07 17.53
CA SER A 168 -18.09 -5.02 17.72
C SER A 168 -18.84 -6.14 16.99
N ARG A 169 -18.18 -6.78 16.02
CA ARG A 169 -18.69 -7.88 15.16
C ARG A 169 -18.01 -9.20 15.46
N ASP A 170 -17.44 -9.31 16.65
CA ASP A 170 -16.74 -10.49 17.13
C ASP A 170 -15.45 -10.87 16.36
N VAL A 171 -14.92 -9.95 15.55
CA VAL A 171 -13.68 -10.09 14.79
C VAL A 171 -12.55 -9.40 15.53
N ASN A 172 -11.33 -9.96 15.51
CA ASN A 172 -10.15 -9.41 16.18
C ASN A 172 -10.31 -9.16 17.69
N LYS A 173 -11.22 -9.89 18.37
CA LYS A 173 -11.60 -9.73 19.79
C LYS A 173 -10.44 -9.60 20.77
N ASN A 174 -9.29 -10.17 20.45
CA ASN A 174 -8.09 -10.11 21.27
C ASN A 174 -7.44 -8.71 21.31
N GLY A 175 -8.00 -7.72 20.61
CA GLY A 175 -7.55 -6.34 20.65
C GLY A 175 -6.27 -6.08 19.82
N TYR A 176 -5.97 -6.95 18.87
CA TYR A 176 -4.86 -6.77 17.94
C TYR A 176 -5.20 -7.30 16.54
N VAL A 177 -4.45 -6.80 15.56
CA VAL A 177 -4.49 -7.26 14.18
C VAL A 177 -3.18 -7.96 13.88
N VAL A 178 -3.24 -9.19 13.37
CA VAL A 178 -2.03 -9.92 12.98
C VAL A 178 -1.43 -9.33 11.70
N LYS A 179 -0.14 -9.56 11.54
CA LYS A 179 0.64 -9.08 10.42
C LYS A 179 1.24 -10.28 9.69
N PHE A 180 1.03 -10.35 8.39
CA PHE A 180 1.72 -11.33 7.56
C PHE A 180 3.09 -10.78 7.19
N ILE A 181 4.12 -11.57 7.49
CA ILE A 181 5.52 -11.30 7.19
C ILE A 181 5.97 -12.34 6.17
N GLY A 182 6.35 -11.87 4.99
CA GLY A 182 6.77 -12.75 3.90
C GLY A 182 5.59 -13.51 3.30
N PHE A 183 5.88 -14.68 2.72
CA PHE A 183 4.86 -15.54 2.14
C PHE A 183 4.13 -16.33 3.23
N VAL A 184 2.81 -16.17 3.33
CA VAL A 184 1.93 -16.97 4.19
C VAL A 184 1.10 -17.88 3.27
N SER A 185 1.15 -19.19 3.51
CA SER A 185 0.38 -20.14 2.70
C SER A 185 -1.13 -19.96 2.93
N SER A 186 -1.93 -20.29 1.90
CA SER A 186 -3.39 -20.24 1.99
C SER A 186 -3.93 -21.03 3.18
N MET A 187 -3.36 -22.20 3.48
CA MET A 187 -3.74 -22.98 4.66
C MET A 187 -3.59 -22.21 5.99
N ILE A 188 -2.52 -21.42 6.14
CA ILE A 188 -2.31 -20.62 7.37
C ILE A 188 -3.25 -19.41 7.36
N ALA A 189 -3.40 -18.73 6.21
CA ALA A 189 -4.32 -17.60 6.07
C ALA A 189 -5.76 -18.02 6.36
N ASP A 190 -6.24 -19.12 5.77
CA ASP A 190 -7.57 -19.71 5.99
C ASP A 190 -7.83 -19.94 7.49
N ARG A 191 -6.85 -20.50 8.22
CA ARG A 191 -6.96 -20.75 9.67
C ARG A 191 -7.01 -19.47 10.51
N VAL A 192 -6.27 -18.44 10.10
CA VAL A 192 -6.30 -17.14 10.77
C VAL A 192 -7.68 -16.51 10.57
N ILE A 193 -8.16 -16.46 9.32
CA ILE A 193 -9.43 -15.82 8.96
C ILE A 193 -10.62 -16.56 9.59
N SER A 194 -10.66 -17.90 9.52
CA SER A 194 -11.75 -18.70 10.10
C SER A 194 -11.81 -18.61 11.63
N SER A 195 -10.71 -18.24 12.29
CA SER A 195 -10.70 -17.95 13.74
C SER A 195 -11.28 -16.58 14.11
N GLY A 196 -11.77 -15.81 13.14
CA GLY A 196 -12.27 -14.45 13.33
C GLY A 196 -11.15 -13.42 13.46
N GLN A 197 -9.94 -13.72 12.95
CA GLN A 197 -8.81 -12.80 12.96
C GLN A 197 -8.55 -12.28 11.54
N LEU A 198 -8.61 -10.96 11.37
CA LEU A 198 -8.14 -10.28 10.16
C LEU A 198 -6.68 -9.86 10.31
N PHE A 199 -6.07 -9.57 9.17
CA PHE A 199 -4.65 -9.30 9.05
C PHE A 199 -4.40 -7.98 8.30
N THR A 200 -3.14 -7.53 8.39
CA THR A 200 -2.60 -6.49 7.51
C THR A 200 -1.33 -7.00 6.86
N GLU A 201 -1.16 -6.74 5.58
CA GLU A 201 0.09 -7.02 4.87
C GLU A 201 1.21 -6.12 5.41
N ASN A 202 2.37 -6.72 5.70
CA ASN A 202 3.48 -5.99 6.29
C ASN A 202 4.80 -6.18 5.56
N LYS A 203 5.53 -5.06 5.46
CA LYS A 203 6.96 -4.93 5.14
C LYS A 203 7.46 -5.40 3.77
N GLN A 204 6.72 -6.21 3.02
CA GLN A 204 7.00 -6.37 1.59
C GLN A 204 6.47 -5.15 0.85
N ILE A 205 7.38 -4.23 0.51
CA ILE A 205 7.05 -2.89 0.02
C ILE A 205 6.23 -2.97 -1.27
N ASP A 206 6.55 -3.92 -2.14
CA ASP A 206 5.83 -4.23 -3.37
C ASP A 206 4.36 -4.60 -3.11
N ARG A 207 4.10 -5.47 -2.12
CA ARG A 207 2.74 -5.81 -1.69
C ARG A 207 2.01 -4.60 -1.13
N VAL A 208 2.66 -3.81 -0.28
CA VAL A 208 2.02 -2.62 0.30
C VAL A 208 1.63 -1.61 -0.77
N LEU A 209 2.43 -1.45 -1.83
CA LEU A 209 2.17 -0.49 -2.90
C LEU A 209 1.05 -0.93 -3.85
N LEU A 210 1.00 -2.22 -4.20
CA LEU A 210 0.01 -2.73 -5.14
C LEU A 210 -1.27 -3.18 -4.44
N HIS A 211 -1.13 -4.06 -3.45
CA HIS A 211 -2.23 -4.73 -2.78
C HIS A 211 -2.89 -3.84 -1.71
N GLY A 212 -2.10 -2.98 -1.05
CA GLY A 212 -2.56 -2.09 0.03
C GLY A 212 -2.72 -2.81 1.36
N SER A 213 -2.14 -2.27 2.45
CA SER A 213 -2.19 -2.93 3.78
C SER A 213 -3.57 -3.05 4.41
N TYR A 214 -4.58 -2.34 3.89
CA TYR A 214 -5.92 -2.26 4.47
C TYR A 214 -7.04 -2.75 3.53
N SER A 215 -6.73 -3.17 2.31
CA SER A 215 -7.74 -3.39 1.26
C SER A 215 -8.79 -4.43 1.65
N HIS A 216 -8.37 -5.60 2.16
CA HIS A 216 -9.32 -6.61 2.64
C HIS A 216 -10.19 -6.10 3.79
N ARG A 217 -9.58 -5.42 4.78
CA ARG A 217 -10.31 -4.88 5.94
C ARG A 217 -11.33 -3.82 5.55
N LEU A 218 -11.00 -2.97 4.58
CA LEU A 218 -11.91 -1.93 4.06
C LEU A 218 -13.06 -2.55 3.28
N LEU A 219 -12.81 -3.57 2.46
CA LEU A 219 -13.89 -4.27 1.75
C LEU A 219 -14.80 -5.04 2.71
N LEU A 220 -14.24 -5.68 3.73
CA LEU A 220 -15.01 -6.33 4.78
C LEU A 220 -15.82 -5.33 5.63
N GLU A 221 -15.29 -4.13 5.89
CA GLU A 221 -16.07 -3.06 6.54
C GLU A 221 -17.25 -2.61 5.66
N ALA A 222 -17.04 -2.48 4.35
CA ALA A 222 -18.12 -2.17 3.41
C ALA A 222 -19.20 -3.28 3.39
N PHE A 223 -18.80 -4.56 3.39
CA PHE A 223 -19.73 -5.67 3.52
C PHE A 223 -20.49 -5.63 4.85
N ALA A 224 -19.80 -5.38 5.97
CA ALA A 224 -20.42 -5.32 7.28
C ALA A 224 -21.49 -4.22 7.33
N HIS A 225 -21.17 -3.03 6.85
CA HIS A 225 -22.12 -1.93 6.75
C HIS A 225 -23.31 -2.27 5.83
N ALA A 226 -23.06 -2.91 4.68
CA ALA A 226 -24.12 -3.36 3.77
C ALA A 226 -25.04 -4.42 4.39
N ILE A 227 -24.51 -5.33 5.21
CA ILE A 227 -25.29 -6.30 6.00
C ILE A 227 -26.15 -5.59 7.05
N GLU A 228 -25.59 -4.58 7.73
CA GLU A 228 -26.31 -3.78 8.73
C GLU A 228 -27.47 -2.98 8.11
N LYS A 229 -27.30 -2.50 6.88
CA LYS A 229 -28.34 -1.81 6.10
C LYS A 229 -29.32 -2.75 5.40
N GLY A 230 -29.11 -4.08 5.46
CA GLY A 230 -29.95 -5.07 4.81
C GLY A 230 -29.79 -5.19 3.30
N VAL A 231 -28.69 -4.67 2.74
CA VAL A 231 -28.34 -4.82 1.31
C VAL A 231 -27.82 -6.23 1.02
N ILE A 232 -27.12 -6.84 1.98
CA ILE A 232 -26.69 -8.24 1.94
C ILE A 232 -27.46 -9.00 3.02
N ASP A 233 -28.20 -10.02 2.60
CA ASP A 233 -28.97 -10.86 3.50
C ASP A 233 -28.18 -12.09 3.94
N LEU A 234 -28.03 -12.22 5.26
CA LEU A 234 -27.39 -13.34 5.95
C LEU A 234 -28.39 -14.21 6.74
N ASN A 235 -29.70 -14.00 6.54
CA ASN A 235 -30.73 -14.84 7.14
C ASN A 235 -30.76 -16.21 6.46
N LEU A 236 -30.82 -17.24 7.29
CA LEU A 236 -30.96 -18.63 6.86
C LEU A 236 -32.44 -19.02 6.92
N LYS A 237 -32.83 -20.03 6.13
CA LYS A 237 -34.16 -20.67 6.14
C LYS A 237 -34.54 -21.22 7.51
N THR A 238 -33.54 -21.52 8.35
CA THR A 238 -33.73 -21.93 9.75
C THR A 238 -34.21 -20.81 10.66
N GLY A 239 -34.24 -19.56 10.17
CA GLY A 239 -34.54 -18.36 10.96
C GLY A 239 -33.34 -17.81 11.74
N LYS A 240 -32.19 -18.50 11.70
CA LYS A 240 -30.93 -17.98 12.26
C LYS A 240 -30.31 -16.95 11.31
N LYS A 241 -29.58 -15.98 11.86
CA LYS A 241 -28.75 -15.04 11.08
C LYS A 241 -27.28 -15.39 11.25
N LEU A 242 -26.55 -15.54 10.15
CA LEU A 242 -25.11 -15.78 10.17
C LEU A 242 -24.40 -14.56 10.79
N ASN A 243 -23.55 -14.78 11.79
CA ASN A 243 -22.70 -13.72 12.30
C ASN A 243 -21.46 -13.52 11.39
N PHE A 244 -20.71 -12.45 11.62
CA PHE A 244 -19.59 -12.10 10.73
C PHE A 244 -18.43 -13.10 10.79
N VAL A 245 -18.16 -13.71 11.95
CA VAL A 245 -17.12 -14.74 12.09
C VAL A 245 -17.50 -16.00 11.30
N GLN A 246 -18.76 -16.42 11.38
CA GLN A 246 -19.26 -17.56 10.59
C GLN A 246 -19.25 -17.24 9.09
N LEU A 247 -19.51 -15.99 8.69
CA LEU A 247 -19.34 -15.56 7.30
C LEU A 247 -17.88 -15.72 6.85
N LEU A 248 -16.91 -15.26 7.65
CA LEU A 248 -15.48 -15.43 7.35
C LEU A 248 -15.11 -16.90 7.22
N GLU A 249 -15.61 -17.77 8.11
CA GLU A 249 -15.40 -19.22 8.03
C GLU A 249 -15.93 -19.81 6.73
N VAL A 250 -17.15 -19.43 6.30
CA VAL A 250 -17.73 -19.85 5.01
C VAL A 250 -16.84 -19.41 3.85
N LEU A 251 -16.39 -18.16 3.86
CA LEU A 251 -15.60 -17.60 2.76
C LEU A 251 -14.29 -18.36 2.51
N VAL A 252 -13.59 -18.79 3.56
CA VAL A 252 -12.31 -19.49 3.41
C VAL A 252 -12.44 -21.02 3.32
N SER A 253 -13.47 -21.59 3.95
CA SER A 253 -13.64 -23.05 4.03
C SER A 253 -14.34 -23.66 2.82
N VAL A 254 -15.24 -22.91 2.18
CA VAL A 254 -15.93 -23.36 0.97
C VAL A 254 -15.08 -23.03 -0.25
N LYS A 255 -14.82 -24.04 -1.08
CA LYS A 255 -13.97 -23.92 -2.26
C LYS A 255 -14.71 -24.38 -3.50
N THR A 256 -14.33 -23.88 -4.66
CA THR A 256 -14.78 -24.43 -5.94
C THR A 256 -14.13 -25.79 -6.19
N LYS A 257 -14.65 -26.54 -7.15
CA LYS A 257 -14.01 -27.77 -7.65
C LYS A 257 -12.60 -27.55 -8.20
N TYR A 258 -12.26 -26.32 -8.56
CA TYR A 258 -10.93 -25.92 -9.03
C TYR A 258 -9.99 -25.47 -7.89
N GLY A 259 -10.46 -25.49 -6.64
CA GLY A 259 -9.65 -25.21 -5.44
C GLY A 259 -9.66 -23.76 -4.97
N GLN A 260 -10.27 -22.84 -5.72
CA GLN A 260 -10.42 -21.43 -5.32
C GLN A 260 -11.47 -21.29 -4.21
N SER A 261 -11.13 -20.61 -3.13
CA SER A 261 -12.05 -20.29 -2.03
C SER A 261 -13.06 -19.21 -2.41
N LEU A 262 -14.19 -19.15 -1.70
CA LEU A 262 -15.13 -18.04 -1.85
C LEU A 262 -14.51 -16.68 -1.47
N TRP A 263 -13.53 -16.65 -0.57
CA TRP A 263 -12.70 -15.48 -0.26
C TRP A 263 -12.01 -14.93 -1.51
N GLU A 264 -11.29 -15.79 -2.23
CA GLU A 264 -10.61 -15.43 -3.49
C GLU A 264 -11.59 -14.99 -4.59
N MET A 265 -12.80 -15.54 -4.61
CA MET A 265 -13.83 -15.12 -5.57
C MET A 265 -14.50 -13.78 -5.22
N THR A 266 -14.65 -13.48 -3.92
CA THR A 266 -15.45 -12.33 -3.45
C THR A 266 -14.63 -11.06 -3.25
N LEU A 267 -13.42 -11.17 -2.71
CA LEU A 267 -12.67 -10.01 -2.22
C LEU A 267 -11.15 -10.06 -2.41
N ASP A 268 -10.63 -11.18 -2.92
CA ASP A 268 -9.20 -11.39 -3.19
C ASP A 268 -8.95 -11.91 -4.61
N SER A 269 -9.70 -11.36 -5.58
CA SER A 269 -9.67 -11.81 -6.97
C SER A 269 -8.56 -11.14 -7.77
N VAL A 270 -7.72 -11.94 -8.43
CA VAL A 270 -6.73 -11.45 -9.41
C VAL A 270 -7.29 -11.33 -10.82
N GLU A 271 -8.36 -12.08 -11.13
CA GLU A 271 -8.93 -12.18 -12.49
C GLU A 271 -9.48 -10.84 -12.99
N ASP A 272 -10.11 -10.07 -12.09
CA ASP A 272 -10.65 -8.73 -12.44
C ASP A 272 -9.56 -7.74 -12.86
N SER A 273 -8.33 -7.92 -12.35
CA SER A 273 -7.15 -7.13 -12.73
C SER A 273 -6.46 -7.66 -13.99
N MET A 274 -6.64 -8.95 -14.30
CA MET A 274 -5.88 -9.64 -15.36
C MET A 274 -6.65 -9.83 -16.68
N HIS A 275 -7.98 -9.85 -16.67
CA HIS A 275 -8.78 -10.38 -17.81
C HIS A 275 -9.72 -9.36 -18.47
N ALA A 276 -9.58 -8.07 -18.15
CA ALA A 276 -10.39 -7.03 -18.79
C ALA A 276 -9.87 -6.61 -20.19
N SER A 277 -8.70 -7.08 -20.63
CA SER A 277 -8.04 -6.54 -21.84
C SER A 277 -7.01 -7.48 -22.46
N ASN A 278 -6.94 -7.52 -23.80
CA ASN A 278 -5.82 -8.11 -24.56
C ASN A 278 -4.52 -7.27 -24.44
N ASP A 279 -4.63 -6.06 -23.92
CA ASP A 279 -3.54 -5.12 -23.62
C ASP A 279 -3.71 -4.59 -22.19
N PRO A 280 -3.17 -5.28 -21.18
CA PRO A 280 -3.48 -4.97 -19.79
C PRO A 280 -2.87 -3.62 -19.32
N LEU A 281 -2.08 -2.93 -20.15
CA LEU A 281 -1.61 -1.57 -19.90
C LEU A 281 -2.52 -0.49 -20.50
N ASP A 282 -3.54 -0.85 -21.29
CA ASP A 282 -4.50 0.10 -21.82
C ASP A 282 -5.50 0.54 -20.73
N SER A 283 -5.22 1.71 -20.14
CA SER A 283 -6.05 2.38 -19.13
C SER A 283 -7.52 2.55 -19.52
N LYS A 284 -7.84 2.54 -20.82
CA LYS A 284 -9.23 2.64 -21.32
C LYS A 284 -10.02 1.36 -21.12
N GLN A 285 -9.35 0.22 -20.89
CA GLN A 285 -9.96 -1.09 -20.72
C GLN A 285 -9.99 -1.55 -19.25
N PHE A 286 -9.57 -0.70 -18.31
CA PHE A 286 -9.53 -1.08 -16.91
C PHE A 286 -10.93 -1.38 -16.35
N SER A 287 -11.01 -2.45 -15.57
CA SER A 287 -12.17 -2.82 -14.77
C SER A 287 -12.00 -2.22 -13.37
N PHE A 288 -13.08 -1.65 -12.82
CA PHE A 288 -13.08 -1.07 -11.48
C PHE A 288 -13.76 -1.97 -10.43
N SER A 289 -13.81 -3.29 -10.67
CA SER A 289 -14.33 -4.25 -9.70
C SER A 289 -13.47 -4.26 -8.43
N CYS A 290 -14.10 -4.00 -7.29
CA CYS A 290 -13.42 -3.97 -5.99
C CYS A 290 -13.16 -5.37 -5.43
N ARG A 291 -13.64 -6.46 -6.08
CA ARG A 291 -13.23 -7.82 -5.70
C ARG A 291 -11.73 -8.03 -5.82
N SER A 292 -11.07 -7.23 -6.66
CA SER A 292 -9.62 -7.18 -6.70
C SER A 292 -9.09 -6.16 -5.71
N PRO A 293 -8.29 -6.57 -4.71
CA PRO A 293 -7.77 -5.64 -3.73
C PRO A 293 -6.75 -4.66 -4.34
N PHE A 294 -6.11 -5.01 -5.46
CA PHE A 294 -5.28 -4.10 -6.27
C PHE A 294 -6.09 -2.93 -6.85
N VAL A 295 -7.26 -3.26 -7.42
CA VAL A 295 -8.18 -2.27 -7.99
C VAL A 295 -8.82 -1.43 -6.89
N LEU A 296 -9.26 -2.04 -5.79
CA LEU A 296 -9.80 -1.29 -4.65
C LEU A 296 -8.76 -0.33 -4.07
N ASN A 297 -7.53 -0.78 -3.85
CA ASN A 297 -6.44 0.08 -3.39
C ASN A 297 -6.20 1.23 -4.38
N SER A 298 -6.13 0.93 -5.68
CA SER A 298 -5.98 1.94 -6.73
C SER A 298 -7.10 2.98 -6.72
N LEU A 299 -8.36 2.55 -6.60
CA LEU A 299 -9.54 3.43 -6.53
C LEU A 299 -9.44 4.38 -5.33
N LEU A 300 -9.14 3.85 -4.15
CA LEU A 300 -9.06 4.63 -2.92
C LEU A 300 -7.88 5.62 -2.95
N LEU A 301 -6.73 5.22 -3.51
CA LEU A 301 -5.55 6.08 -3.64
C LEU A 301 -5.74 7.15 -4.71
N CYS A 302 -6.26 6.80 -5.89
CA CYS A 302 -6.24 7.69 -7.05
C CYS A 302 -7.51 8.55 -7.17
N PHE A 303 -8.65 8.06 -6.69
CA PHE A 303 -9.96 8.68 -6.94
C PHE A 303 -10.83 8.82 -5.70
N GLY A 304 -10.30 8.55 -4.50
CA GLY A 304 -11.11 8.51 -3.28
C GLY A 304 -11.86 9.82 -3.02
N LYS A 305 -11.24 10.99 -3.23
CA LYS A 305 -11.90 12.30 -3.11
C LYS A 305 -13.07 12.45 -4.07
N GLU A 306 -12.90 12.10 -5.33
CA GLU A 306 -13.96 12.16 -6.35
C GLU A 306 -15.09 11.18 -6.04
N LEU A 307 -14.78 10.07 -5.37
CA LEU A 307 -15.72 9.06 -4.86
C LEU A 307 -16.36 9.45 -3.51
N GLY A 308 -16.00 10.60 -2.93
CA GLY A 308 -16.54 11.08 -1.65
C GLY A 308 -15.88 10.47 -0.41
N LEU A 309 -14.66 9.96 -0.53
CA LEU A 309 -13.82 9.36 0.52
C LEU A 309 -12.46 10.11 0.68
N PRO A 310 -12.45 11.44 0.90
CA PRO A 310 -11.23 12.22 0.92
C PRO A 310 -10.28 11.89 2.09
N HIS A 311 -10.80 11.45 3.24
CA HIS A 311 -9.97 11.18 4.42
C HIS A 311 -9.27 9.84 4.29
N LEU A 312 -9.97 8.81 3.80
CA LEU A 312 -9.40 7.53 3.43
C LEU A 312 -8.33 7.69 2.36
N GLN A 313 -8.61 8.45 1.30
CA GLN A 313 -7.61 8.73 0.26
C GLN A 313 -6.36 9.37 0.86
N THR A 314 -6.52 10.44 1.65
CA THR A 314 -5.41 11.15 2.29
C THR A 314 -4.57 10.22 3.16
N TYR A 315 -5.23 9.40 3.99
CA TYR A 315 -4.56 8.48 4.91
C TYR A 315 -3.81 7.37 4.15
N LEU A 316 -4.42 6.80 3.11
CA LEU A 316 -3.84 5.70 2.34
C LEU A 316 -2.72 6.19 1.41
N LEU A 317 -2.87 7.36 0.76
CA LEU A 317 -1.82 7.97 -0.05
C LEU A 317 -0.56 8.27 0.77
N ASP A 318 -0.71 8.75 2.02
CA ASP A 318 0.44 8.91 2.92
C ASP A 318 1.18 7.57 3.16
N SER A 319 0.44 6.47 3.33
CA SER A 319 1.05 5.13 3.48
C SER A 319 1.79 4.73 2.21
N HIS A 320 1.15 4.92 1.04
CA HIS A 320 1.73 4.63 -0.26
C HIS A 320 3.02 5.40 -0.49
N TYR A 321 2.98 6.73 -0.33
CA TYR A 321 4.16 7.57 -0.54
C TYR A 321 5.30 7.21 0.40
N LYS A 322 5.03 6.88 1.66
CA LYS A 322 6.09 6.41 2.57
C LYS A 322 6.74 5.12 2.13
N ALA A 323 5.94 4.15 1.69
CA ALA A 323 6.46 2.89 1.18
C ALA A 323 7.29 3.11 -0.09
N ALA A 324 6.81 3.94 -1.02
CA ALA A 324 7.53 4.25 -2.25
C ALA A 324 8.82 5.04 -2.01
N TYR A 325 8.79 6.03 -1.11
CA TYR A 325 9.98 6.80 -0.75
C TYR A 325 11.01 5.98 0.02
N GLU A 326 10.59 4.98 0.80
CA GLU A 326 11.52 4.00 1.38
C GLU A 326 12.30 3.25 0.30
N MET A 327 11.69 2.93 -0.84
CA MET A 327 12.41 2.36 -1.97
C MET A 327 13.36 3.36 -2.63
N VAL A 328 12.93 4.60 -2.80
CA VAL A 328 13.78 5.67 -3.35
C VAL A 328 15.05 5.78 -2.53
N LEU A 329 14.95 5.77 -1.20
CA LEU A 329 16.09 5.79 -0.29
C LEU A 329 17.01 4.58 -0.51
N ARG A 330 16.46 3.36 -0.50
CA ARG A 330 17.24 2.13 -0.68
C ARG A 330 17.96 2.10 -2.04
N SER A 331 17.32 2.60 -3.09
CA SER A 331 17.94 2.78 -4.40
C SER A 331 19.14 3.72 -4.33
N LYS A 332 18.98 4.87 -3.65
CA LYS A 332 20.09 5.81 -3.47
C LYS A 332 21.23 5.22 -2.65
N GLU A 333 20.94 4.49 -1.57
CA GLU A 333 21.94 3.81 -0.76
C GLU A 333 22.72 2.77 -1.59
N LYS A 334 22.04 1.99 -2.42
CA LYS A 334 22.68 1.00 -3.29
C LYS A 334 23.57 1.64 -4.36
N ILE A 335 23.06 2.64 -5.07
CA ILE A 335 23.81 3.41 -6.08
C ILE A 335 25.04 4.08 -5.45
N ALA A 336 24.86 4.68 -4.26
CA ALA A 336 25.96 5.28 -3.52
C ALA A 336 27.03 4.27 -3.11
N SER A 337 26.63 3.09 -2.64
CA SER A 337 27.55 2.00 -2.30
C SER A 337 28.36 1.54 -3.51
N MET A 338 27.74 1.42 -4.69
CA MET A 338 28.43 1.05 -5.93
C MET A 338 29.47 2.10 -6.33
N ASN A 339 29.15 3.38 -6.11
CA ASN A 339 30.03 4.52 -6.40
C ASN A 339 30.94 4.93 -5.23
N LYS A 340 30.99 4.14 -4.14
CA LYS A 340 31.76 4.43 -2.92
C LYS A 340 31.55 5.87 -2.38
N THR A 341 30.31 6.34 -2.38
CA THR A 341 29.90 7.68 -1.91
C THR A 341 28.79 7.58 -0.87
N HIS A 342 28.36 8.72 -0.32
CA HIS A 342 27.18 8.81 0.55
C HIS A 342 25.92 9.05 -0.28
N TYR A 343 24.76 8.48 0.13
CA TYR A 343 23.51 8.58 -0.63
C TYR A 343 23.03 10.02 -0.83
N SER A 344 23.34 10.94 0.10
CA SER A 344 23.04 12.37 -0.06
C SER A 344 23.82 13.05 -1.18
N ARG A 345 24.88 12.42 -1.70
CA ARG A 345 25.68 12.90 -2.84
C ARG A 345 25.22 12.32 -4.18
N VAL A 346 24.21 11.45 -4.19
CA VAL A 346 23.63 10.91 -5.42
C VAL A 346 22.76 11.99 -6.07
N ASN A 347 23.25 12.57 -7.16
CA ASN A 347 22.60 13.65 -7.90
C ASN A 347 21.51 13.14 -8.86
N ILE A 348 20.55 12.40 -8.31
CA ILE A 348 19.40 11.85 -9.03
C ILE A 348 18.13 12.34 -8.30
N PRO A 349 17.21 13.04 -8.97
CA PRO A 349 15.95 13.48 -8.37
C PRO A 349 15.15 12.30 -7.80
N ASN A 350 14.54 12.50 -6.62
CA ASN A 350 13.72 11.46 -5.97
C ASN A 350 12.53 11.04 -6.84
N GLU A 351 11.89 12.00 -7.51
CA GLU A 351 10.79 11.76 -8.46
C GLU A 351 11.21 10.80 -9.57
N MET A 352 12.41 10.97 -10.14
CA MET A 352 12.86 10.09 -11.22
C MET A 352 13.08 8.65 -10.75
N ILE A 353 13.62 8.46 -9.54
CA ILE A 353 13.75 7.12 -8.96
C ILE A 353 12.37 6.55 -8.61
N TYR A 354 11.46 7.37 -8.09
CA TYR A 354 10.08 6.97 -7.80
C TYR A 354 9.40 6.42 -9.06
N GLU A 355 9.49 7.13 -10.18
CA GLU A 355 8.87 6.71 -11.43
C GLU A 355 9.45 5.40 -11.95
N ARG A 356 10.77 5.21 -11.86
CA ARG A 356 11.41 3.93 -12.19
C ARG A 356 10.95 2.79 -11.27
N CYS A 357 10.79 3.05 -9.98
CA CYS A 357 10.22 2.09 -9.04
C CYS A 357 8.79 1.70 -9.45
N MET A 358 7.94 2.68 -9.78
CA MET A 358 6.55 2.40 -10.17
C MET A 358 6.45 1.72 -11.55
N GLU A 359 7.33 2.03 -12.49
CA GLU A 359 7.46 1.34 -13.79
C GLU A 359 7.84 -0.14 -13.64
N HIS A 360 8.80 -0.40 -12.75
CA HIS A 360 9.17 -1.77 -12.42
C HIS A 360 8.01 -2.57 -11.81
N PHE A 361 7.09 -1.91 -11.10
CA PHE A 361 5.92 -2.57 -10.51
C PHE A 361 4.70 -2.65 -11.42
N SER A 362 4.47 -1.63 -12.25
CA SER A 362 3.34 -1.61 -13.20
C SER A 362 3.37 -2.81 -14.14
N THR A 363 4.57 -3.38 -14.36
CA THR A 363 4.83 -4.51 -15.27
C THR A 363 5.00 -5.84 -14.55
N LYS A 364 5.56 -5.88 -13.33
CA LYS A 364 5.73 -7.12 -12.53
C LYS A 364 4.43 -7.80 -12.11
N ALA A 365 3.32 -7.12 -12.28
CA ALA A 365 1.97 -7.62 -12.08
C ALA A 365 1.58 -8.84 -12.94
N GLU A 366 2.38 -9.26 -13.94
CA GLU A 366 2.07 -10.50 -14.70
C GLU A 366 1.87 -11.73 -13.82
N SER A 367 2.51 -11.74 -12.64
CA SER A 367 2.33 -12.75 -11.61
C SER A 367 1.65 -12.14 -10.37
N TYR A 368 0.42 -11.66 -10.50
CA TYR A 368 -0.38 -11.17 -9.36
C TYR A 368 -0.46 -12.17 -8.17
N GLY A 369 -0.31 -13.48 -8.43
CA GLY A 369 -0.17 -14.51 -7.40
C GLY A 369 1.22 -14.61 -6.74
N GLU A 370 2.26 -14.05 -7.37
CA GLU A 370 3.65 -13.99 -6.90
C GLU A 370 4.09 -12.56 -6.55
N VAL A 371 3.17 -11.61 -6.30
CA VAL A 371 3.56 -10.32 -5.69
C VAL A 371 4.21 -10.66 -4.34
N GLY A 372 5.52 -10.53 -4.23
CA GLY A 372 6.36 -11.24 -3.25
C GLY A 372 7.59 -11.92 -3.85
N GLY A 373 7.70 -12.02 -5.18
CA GLY A 373 8.91 -12.43 -5.86
C GLY A 373 10.06 -11.45 -5.58
N ASN A 374 11.29 -11.95 -5.53
CA ASN A 374 12.49 -11.15 -5.23
C ASN A 374 12.60 -9.93 -6.17
N SER A 375 12.16 -8.78 -5.68
CA SER A 375 12.51 -7.46 -6.19
C SER A 375 13.81 -6.96 -5.53
N PRO A 376 14.49 -5.97 -6.12
CA PRO A 376 15.62 -5.29 -5.46
C PRO A 376 15.28 -4.65 -4.11
N PHE A 377 13.99 -4.55 -3.78
CA PHE A 377 13.44 -3.90 -2.58
C PHE A 377 12.89 -4.87 -1.56
N THR A 378 12.84 -6.16 -1.90
CA THR A 378 12.39 -7.24 -1.02
C THR A 378 13.23 -7.22 0.24
N LEU A 379 12.56 -7.14 1.39
CA LEU A 379 13.27 -7.29 2.66
C LEU A 379 13.58 -8.76 2.89
N ASP A 380 14.79 -9.01 3.39
CA ASP A 380 15.18 -10.33 3.88
C ASP A 380 14.22 -10.77 5.00
N GLU A 381 13.68 -11.99 4.87
CA GLU A 381 12.67 -12.49 5.79
C GLU A 381 13.23 -12.61 7.22
N LEU A 382 14.48 -13.03 7.39
CA LEU A 382 15.12 -13.13 8.70
C LEU A 382 15.30 -11.74 9.33
N ALA A 383 15.64 -10.72 8.53
CA ALA A 383 15.67 -9.33 8.97
C ALA A 383 14.28 -8.82 9.38
N MET A 384 13.21 -9.27 8.72
CA MET A 384 11.84 -8.93 9.11
C MET A 384 11.42 -9.63 10.39
N LEU A 385 11.78 -10.90 10.56
CA LEU A 385 11.44 -11.74 11.70
C LEU A 385 12.21 -11.38 12.97
N SER A 386 13.39 -10.76 12.85
CA SER A 386 14.24 -10.27 13.95
C SER A 386 13.91 -8.85 14.41
N ASP A 387 12.88 -8.22 13.85
CA ASP A 387 12.44 -6.90 14.29
C ASP A 387 11.71 -6.97 15.63
N ASN A 388 12.35 -6.44 16.67
CA ASN A 388 11.86 -6.38 18.05
C ASN A 388 10.53 -5.62 18.22
N SER A 389 10.05 -4.92 17.18
CA SER A 389 8.72 -4.31 17.21
C SER A 389 7.56 -5.31 17.01
N TYR A 390 7.89 -6.58 16.75
CA TYR A 390 6.95 -7.67 16.54
C TYR A 390 7.25 -8.85 17.46
N ILE A 391 6.19 -9.56 17.86
CA ILE A 391 6.28 -10.87 18.54
C ILE A 391 5.63 -11.96 17.70
N GLY A 392 6.03 -13.20 17.94
CA GLY A 392 5.44 -14.38 17.30
C GLY A 392 3.97 -14.58 17.68
N SER A 393 3.27 -15.35 16.85
CA SER A 393 1.89 -15.79 17.12
C SER A 393 1.78 -17.32 17.07
N MET A 394 0.64 -17.85 17.51
CA MET A 394 0.38 -19.28 17.51
C MET A 394 0.20 -19.90 16.12
N TRP A 395 -0.03 -19.09 15.08
CA TRP A 395 -0.25 -19.58 13.71
C TRP A 395 1.04 -19.84 12.93
N GLY A 396 2.20 -19.44 13.47
CA GLY A 396 3.51 -19.72 12.90
C GLY A 396 4.43 -18.50 12.79
N PRO A 397 5.65 -18.70 12.28
CA PRO A 397 6.69 -17.66 12.25
C PRO A 397 6.33 -16.46 11.36
N GLY A 398 5.66 -16.69 10.22
CA GLY A 398 5.23 -15.66 9.27
C GLY A 398 4.02 -14.83 9.73
N VAL A 399 3.39 -15.17 10.86
CA VAL A 399 2.25 -14.44 11.43
C VAL A 399 2.70 -13.77 12.72
N ARG A 400 2.70 -12.43 12.75
CA ARG A 400 3.24 -11.63 13.85
C ARG A 400 2.25 -10.66 14.45
N ILE A 401 2.52 -10.20 15.66
CA ILE A 401 1.75 -9.16 16.36
C ILE A 401 2.68 -7.97 16.60
N LYS A 402 2.22 -6.76 16.25
CA LYS A 402 3.00 -5.53 16.49
C LYS A 402 2.82 -5.07 17.94
N VAL A 403 3.92 -5.02 18.70
CA VAL A 403 3.93 -4.64 20.13
C VAL A 403 4.44 -3.23 20.41
N THR A 404 4.96 -2.54 19.39
CA THR A 404 5.41 -1.16 19.56
C THR A 404 4.24 -0.20 19.74
N SER A 405 4.39 0.68 20.72
CA SER A 405 3.46 1.79 20.94
C SER A 405 3.40 2.69 19.70
N PRO A 406 2.22 3.23 19.35
CA PRO A 406 2.11 4.21 18.29
C PRO A 406 2.96 5.45 18.61
N GLN A 407 3.57 6.03 17.58
CA GLN A 407 4.14 7.37 17.71
C GLN A 407 3.03 8.39 17.95
N LYS A 408 3.37 9.50 18.63
CA LYS A 408 2.43 10.64 18.77
C LYS A 408 1.98 11.13 17.38
N PRO A 409 0.69 11.47 17.21
CA PRO A 409 0.20 12.06 15.98
C PRO A 409 0.93 13.38 15.64
N GLY A 410 0.94 13.76 14.37
CA GLY A 410 1.53 15.02 13.91
C GLY A 410 2.11 14.93 12.50
N PHE A 411 3.26 15.58 12.28
CA PHE A 411 3.92 15.65 10.97
C PHE A 411 5.43 15.37 11.09
N TYR A 412 6.02 14.86 10.02
CA TYR A 412 7.45 14.97 9.77
C TYR A 412 7.71 16.31 9.06
N SER A 413 8.84 16.94 9.34
CA SER A 413 9.24 18.21 8.72
C SER A 413 9.52 18.04 7.22
N ASN A 414 10.02 16.87 6.82
CA ASN A 414 10.29 16.49 5.43
C ASN A 414 10.49 14.97 5.31
N TRP A 415 10.71 14.48 4.08
CA TRP A 415 11.03 13.08 3.80
C TRP A 415 12.32 12.58 4.48
N MET A 416 13.32 13.46 4.66
CA MET A 416 14.58 13.09 5.33
C MET A 416 14.37 12.80 6.83
N GLU A 417 13.59 13.60 7.54
CA GLU A 417 13.22 13.30 8.93
C GLU A 417 12.47 11.96 9.01
N PHE A 418 11.55 11.71 8.07
CA PHE A 418 10.86 10.43 7.98
C PHE A 418 11.87 9.27 7.81
N PHE A 419 12.83 9.39 6.89
CA PHE A 419 13.87 8.38 6.67
C PHE A 419 14.75 8.15 7.89
N GLN A 420 15.21 9.22 8.56
CA GLN A 420 16.01 9.12 9.78
C GLN A 420 15.25 8.44 10.91
N SER A 421 13.93 8.63 11.00
CA SER A 421 13.11 7.92 11.99
C SER A 421 13.01 6.40 11.75
N LYS A 422 13.41 5.93 10.56
CA LYS A 422 13.37 4.52 10.14
C LYS A 422 14.75 3.88 10.03
N SER A 423 15.75 4.67 9.65
CA SER A 423 17.12 4.22 9.47
C SER A 423 17.85 4.08 10.80
N LYS A 424 18.73 3.08 10.89
CA LYS A 424 19.68 2.95 12.00
C LYS A 424 20.97 3.76 11.75
N THR A 425 21.11 4.36 10.57
CA THR A 425 22.32 5.07 10.14
C THR A 425 22.13 6.58 10.33
N PRO A 426 22.83 7.21 11.28
CA PRO A 426 22.76 8.67 11.47
C PRO A 426 23.41 9.39 10.28
N GLU A 427 22.93 10.61 9.99
CA GLU A 427 23.58 11.45 8.97
C GLU A 427 25.03 11.76 9.37
N PRO A 428 25.95 11.83 8.39
CA PRO A 428 27.24 12.45 8.63
C PRO A 428 26.97 13.92 9.00
N VAL A 429 27.35 14.29 10.22
CA VAL A 429 27.25 15.67 10.71
C VAL A 429 27.88 16.58 9.66
N SER A 430 27.08 17.49 9.12
CA SER A 430 27.55 18.58 8.26
C SER A 430 28.78 19.20 8.93
N SER A 431 29.95 19.00 8.33
CA SER A 431 31.13 19.76 8.66
C SER A 431 30.87 21.17 8.15
N GLN A 432 30.08 21.93 8.91
CA GLN A 432 30.12 23.37 8.84
C GLN A 432 31.59 23.74 8.97
N SER A 433 32.07 24.35 7.89
CA SER A 433 33.41 24.89 7.76
C SER A 433 33.87 25.43 9.11
N LYS A 434 34.81 24.74 9.77
CA LYS A 434 35.76 25.44 10.62
C LYS A 434 36.48 26.36 9.65
N LYS A 435 35.90 27.54 9.42
CA LYS A 435 36.63 28.70 8.93
C LYS A 435 37.86 28.73 9.81
N HIS A 436 39.02 28.48 9.21
CA HIS A 436 40.26 28.90 9.80
C HIS A 436 40.08 30.39 10.07
N GLU A 437 39.86 30.69 11.35
CA GLU A 437 40.03 32.02 11.88
C GLU A 437 41.51 32.32 11.62
N ARG A 438 41.73 33.14 10.59
CA ARG A 438 43.01 33.77 10.32
C ARG A 438 43.33 34.56 11.57
N THR A 439 44.26 34.06 12.38
CA THR A 439 44.99 34.91 13.32
C THR A 439 45.83 35.86 12.48
N ALA A 440 45.44 37.13 12.48
CA ALA A 440 46.29 38.23 12.05
C ALA A 440 47.30 38.56 13.17
N PRO A 441 48.46 39.15 12.81
CA PRO A 441 49.67 39.18 13.62
C PRO A 441 49.68 40.36 14.61
N ASP A 442 50.44 40.24 15.70
CA ASP A 442 51.40 41.28 16.13
C ASP A 442 52.18 40.86 17.40
N GLU A 443 53.51 40.87 17.22
CA GLU A 443 54.57 41.51 18.04
C GLU A 443 54.97 41.04 19.47
N SER A 444 56.28 41.26 19.70
CA SER A 444 57.16 41.09 20.88
C SER A 444 57.74 39.67 21.12
N GLU A 445 59.01 39.42 20.76
CA GLU A 445 60.27 39.69 21.53
C GLU A 445 60.38 38.73 22.73
N GLU A 446 61.43 37.96 23.02
CA GLU A 446 62.87 37.99 22.79
C GLU A 446 63.45 36.58 23.10
N ASP A 447 64.61 36.27 22.53
CA ASP A 447 65.73 35.45 23.03
C ASP A 447 65.49 34.05 23.64
N ASP A 448 66.11 33.00 23.06
CA ASP A 448 67.49 32.66 23.48
C ASP A 448 68.15 31.54 22.64
N GLU A 449 69.48 31.55 22.73
CA GLU A 449 70.49 30.93 21.89
C GLU A 449 70.68 29.38 21.91
N LYS A 450 71.39 28.91 20.86
CA LYS A 450 72.45 27.85 20.85
C LYS A 450 72.05 26.36 21.00
N HIS A 451 72.33 25.52 19.99
CA HIS A 451 73.65 24.99 19.59
C HIS A 451 73.57 23.65 18.82
N GLN A 452 74.45 23.54 17.80
CA GLN A 452 75.19 22.36 17.28
C GLN A 452 74.43 21.20 16.59
N GLU A 453 74.58 21.01 15.28
CA GLU A 453 75.69 20.37 14.52
C GLU A 453 75.95 18.88 14.80
N LYS A 454 75.83 18.09 13.71
CA LYS A 454 76.51 16.81 13.38
C LYS A 454 76.05 15.58 14.18
N HIS A 455 76.05 14.33 13.70
CA HIS A 455 76.73 13.67 12.59
C HIS A 455 75.94 12.41 12.17
N SER A 456 75.92 12.17 10.86
CA SER A 456 76.25 10.92 10.17
C SER A 456 75.85 9.51 10.71
N LYS A 457 75.31 8.74 9.75
CA LYS A 457 75.74 7.39 9.26
C LYS A 457 75.00 6.13 9.75
N LYS A 458 74.45 5.48 8.70
CA LYS A 458 74.64 4.08 8.24
C LYS A 458 73.84 2.92 8.85
N GLN A 459 73.12 2.27 7.92
CA GLN A 459 73.15 0.84 7.55
C GLN A 459 72.90 -0.19 8.66
N GLN A 460 71.80 -0.92 8.54
CA GLN A 460 71.77 -2.19 7.78
C GLN A 460 70.41 -2.39 7.12
#